data_AF-X0QPW2-F1
#
_entry.id   AF-X0QPW2-F1
#
_cell.length_a   1.000
_cell.length_b   1.000
_cell.length_c   1.000
_cell.angle_alpha   90.00
_cell.angle_beta   90.00
_cell.angle_gamma   90.00
#
_symmetry.space_group_name_H-M   'P 1'
#
loop_
_entity.id
_entity.type
_entity.pdbx_description
1 polymer ?
#
loop_
_entity_poly.entity_id
_entity_poly.type
_entity_poly.pdbx_seq_one_letter_code
_entity_poly.pdbx_strand_id
1 'polypeptide(L)'
;MTTSIFDTRHYKYPQNFLEMKPKLTRLEQAIKKLEANLIDTAEKKNLKLLKQRLDSGLGLKVDYASELNPDQLMAATTIDGKVLVIAGAGSGKTKTLTYRTSYLLENGVSPKEILLLTFTRKAANEIKDRAKSLLASSLSNQELSDAELAEDKLPTDKALNSITSGTFHSFCNMLLRQYSGLLGINPRFTILDTGDSEDAIDLVHKEKKYPAQTKAQAFPRKKNAAKYHLDV
;
A
#
# COMPACT_ATOMS: atom_id res chain seq x y z
N MET A 1 29.84 53.28 -27.44
CA MET A 1 30.50 51.98 -27.29
C MET A 1 30.60 51.67 -25.81
N THR A 2 29.91 50.62 -25.35
CA THR A 2 30.33 49.72 -24.26
C THR A 2 29.41 48.50 -24.33
N THR A 3 29.68 47.61 -25.28
CA THR A 3 29.14 46.25 -25.26
C THR A 3 29.72 45.56 -24.04
N SER A 4 28.92 45.43 -22.99
CA SER A 4 29.24 44.61 -21.83
C SER A 4 29.45 43.17 -22.30
N ILE A 5 30.49 42.52 -21.77
CA ILE A 5 30.78 41.09 -22.01
C ILE A 5 29.63 40.16 -21.55
N PHE A 6 28.60 40.71 -20.90
CA PHE A 6 27.39 40.03 -20.44
C PHE A 6 26.15 40.34 -21.30
N ASP A 7 26.29 40.85 -22.53
CA ASP A 7 25.13 41.04 -23.42
C ASP A 7 24.62 39.69 -23.96
N THR A 8 23.71 39.06 -23.21
CA THR A 8 23.10 37.78 -23.53
C THR A 8 22.02 37.85 -24.60
N ARG A 9 21.72 39.03 -25.16
CA ARG A 9 20.66 39.21 -26.18
C ARG A 9 20.92 38.44 -27.48
N HIS A 10 22.17 38.01 -27.69
CA HIS A 10 22.59 37.21 -28.85
C HIS A 10 23.09 35.80 -28.46
N TYR A 11 22.92 35.38 -27.20
CA TYR A 11 23.32 34.05 -26.76
C TYR A 11 22.33 33.01 -27.29
N LYS A 12 22.79 32.13 -28.19
CA LYS A 12 22.01 31.00 -28.69
C LYS A 12 21.90 29.95 -27.59
N TYR A 13 20.84 30.04 -26.78
CA TYR A 13 20.50 29.01 -25.82
C TYR A 13 20.38 27.65 -26.54
N PRO A 14 20.93 26.56 -25.98
CA PRO A 14 20.72 25.23 -26.51
C PRO A 14 19.22 24.92 -26.55
N GLN A 15 18.74 24.34 -27.66
CA GLN A 15 17.32 24.06 -27.96
C GLN A 15 16.56 23.38 -26.80
N ASN A 16 17.28 22.59 -25.98
CA ASN A 16 16.76 21.91 -24.80
C ASN A 16 16.17 22.85 -23.73
N PHE A 17 16.52 24.14 -23.73
CA PHE A 17 16.05 25.11 -22.73
C PHE A 17 14.62 25.62 -23.01
N LEU A 18 14.16 25.60 -24.27
CA LEU A 18 12.77 25.96 -24.61
C LEU A 18 11.79 24.82 -24.27
N GLU A 19 12.21 23.57 -24.43
CA GLU A 19 11.41 22.37 -24.14
C GLU A 19 11.24 22.09 -22.64
N MET A 20 12.12 22.66 -21.80
CA MET A 20 12.06 22.51 -20.34
C MET A 20 11.11 23.51 -19.66
N LYS A 21 10.76 24.63 -20.28
CA LYS A 21 9.87 25.64 -19.66
C LYS A 21 8.53 25.06 -19.17
N PRO A 22 7.82 24.22 -19.93
CA PRO A 22 6.56 23.62 -19.45
C PRO A 22 6.78 22.63 -18.30
N LYS A 23 7.92 21.93 -18.27
CA LYS A 23 8.29 21.01 -17.18
C LYS A 23 8.65 21.80 -15.92
N LEU A 24 9.40 22.89 -16.05
CA LEU A 24 9.78 23.79 -14.96
C LEU A 24 8.53 24.42 -14.32
N THR A 25 7.61 24.94 -15.14
CA THR A 25 6.35 25.52 -14.64
C THR A 25 5.46 24.49 -13.95
N ARG A 26 5.42 23.24 -14.45
CA ARG A 26 4.69 22.16 -13.77
C ARG A 26 5.35 21.77 -12.45
N LEU A 27 6.67 21.76 -12.39
CA LEU A 27 7.43 21.46 -11.18
C LEU A 27 7.23 22.56 -10.12
N GLU A 28 7.30 23.82 -10.52
CA GLU A 28 7.04 24.98 -9.65
C GLU A 28 5.61 24.98 -9.11
N GLN A 29 4.63 24.61 -9.93
CA GLN A 29 3.24 24.47 -9.49
C GLN A 29 3.04 23.29 -8.53
N ALA A 30 3.76 22.18 -8.72
CA ALA A 30 3.73 21.04 -7.82
C ALA A 30 4.37 21.38 -6.47
N ILE A 31 5.52 22.07 -6.47
CA ILE A 31 6.20 22.56 -5.27
C ILE A 31 5.28 23.51 -4.50
N LYS A 32 4.68 24.50 -5.18
CA LYS A 32 3.78 25.46 -4.55
C LYS A 32 2.51 24.82 -3.97
N LYS A 33 2.00 23.74 -4.60
CA LYS A 33 0.87 22.96 -4.06
C LYS A 33 1.27 22.10 -2.86
N LEU A 34 2.48 21.55 -2.85
CA LEU A 34 3.01 20.77 -1.73
C LEU A 34 3.31 21.67 -0.54
N GLU A 35 3.88 22.84 -0.77
CA GLU A 35 4.10 23.88 0.24
C GLU A 35 2.79 24.40 0.84
N ALA A 36 1.73 24.55 0.03
CA ALA A 36 0.41 24.96 0.50
C ALA A 36 -0.35 23.88 1.29
N ASN A 37 0.05 22.61 1.16
CA ASN A 37 -0.61 21.47 1.82
C ASN A 37 0.12 20.99 3.09
N LEU A 38 1.25 21.60 3.44
CA LEU A 38 1.97 21.33 4.68
C LEU A 38 1.34 22.13 5.83
N ILE A 39 0.42 21.50 6.57
CA ILE A 39 0.01 21.95 7.89
C ILE A 39 0.55 20.97 8.94
N ASP A 40 1.48 21.52 9.71
CA ASP A 40 1.91 21.25 11.09
C ASP A 40 2.80 20.04 11.46
N THR A 41 3.95 20.42 12.06
CA THR A 41 4.81 19.74 13.05
C THR A 41 5.76 18.58 12.69
N ALA A 42 5.65 17.89 11.55
CA ALA A 42 6.57 16.78 11.20
C ALA A 42 7.84 17.20 10.39
N GLU A 43 8.10 18.49 10.28
CA GLU A 43 8.75 19.07 9.09
C GLU A 43 10.26 18.81 8.93
N LYS A 44 11.09 18.80 9.98
CA LYS A 44 12.57 18.87 9.76
C LYS A 44 13.19 17.62 9.11
N LYS A 45 12.67 16.42 9.43
CA LYS A 45 13.20 15.18 8.86
C LYS A 45 12.75 14.99 7.40
N ASN A 46 11.48 15.30 7.13
CA ASN A 46 10.89 15.21 5.80
C ASN A 46 11.45 16.28 4.85
N LEU A 47 11.73 17.50 5.34
CA LEU A 47 12.30 18.57 4.54
C LEU A 47 13.76 18.31 4.14
N LYS A 48 14.55 17.65 5.02
CA LYS A 48 15.91 17.23 4.70
C LYS A 48 15.92 16.14 3.63
N LEU A 49 15.03 15.15 3.76
CA LEU A 49 14.88 14.07 2.77
C LEU A 49 14.37 14.59 1.42
N LEU A 50 13.39 15.51 1.44
CA LEU A 50 12.88 16.17 0.24
C LEU A 50 13.95 16.98 -0.50
N LYS A 51 14.75 17.78 0.22
CA LYS A 51 15.87 18.53 -0.39
C LYS A 51 16.89 17.59 -1.01
N GLN A 52 17.30 16.56 -0.27
CA GLN A 52 18.24 15.54 -0.76
C GLN A 52 17.73 14.82 -2.02
N ARG A 53 16.41 14.62 -2.13
CA ARG A 53 15.77 14.00 -3.31
C ARG A 53 15.58 14.96 -4.46
N LEU A 54 15.26 16.22 -4.21
CA LEU A 54 15.23 17.27 -5.24
C LEU A 54 16.62 17.44 -5.87
N ASP A 55 17.66 17.43 -5.04
CA ASP A 55 19.06 17.55 -5.48
C ASP A 55 19.54 16.31 -6.27
N SER A 56 18.95 15.12 -6.05
CA SER A 56 19.24 13.89 -6.79
C SER A 56 18.28 13.56 -7.94
N GLY A 57 17.32 14.45 -8.24
CA GLY A 57 16.28 14.19 -9.24
C GLY A 57 15.22 13.20 -8.77
N LEU A 58 14.42 13.59 -7.77
CA LEU A 58 13.34 12.85 -7.07
C LEU A 58 13.73 11.50 -6.43
N GLY A 59 14.81 10.83 -6.85
CA GLY A 59 15.29 9.57 -6.28
C GLY A 59 14.35 8.37 -6.44
N LEU A 60 13.31 8.49 -7.28
CA LEU A 60 12.36 7.41 -7.55
C LEU A 60 12.91 6.53 -8.68
N LYS A 61 12.94 5.22 -8.45
CA LYS A 61 13.40 4.21 -9.43
C LYS A 61 12.29 3.82 -10.41
N VAL A 62 11.03 3.95 -10.00
CA VAL A 62 9.87 3.67 -10.85
C VAL A 62 9.34 4.98 -11.43
N ASP A 63 9.13 5.01 -12.74
CA ASP A 63 8.43 6.12 -13.40
C ASP A 63 6.91 5.92 -13.30
N TYR A 64 6.35 6.29 -12.16
CA TYR A 64 4.91 6.15 -11.88
C TYR A 64 4.01 6.88 -12.89
N ALA A 65 4.48 8.01 -13.44
CA ALA A 65 3.68 8.88 -14.30
C ALA A 65 3.51 8.34 -15.72
N SER A 66 4.47 7.55 -16.22
CA SER A 66 4.31 6.83 -17.49
C SER A 66 3.47 5.57 -17.35
N GLU A 67 3.42 4.99 -16.16
CA GLU A 67 2.72 3.73 -15.89
C GLU A 67 1.26 3.88 -15.47
N LEU A 68 0.89 5.01 -14.85
CA LEU A 68 -0.42 5.23 -14.25
C LEU A 68 -1.17 6.36 -14.93
N ASN A 69 -2.49 6.22 -15.07
CA ASN A 69 -3.33 7.35 -15.44
C ASN A 69 -3.42 8.36 -14.27
N PRO A 70 -3.95 9.59 -14.50
CA PRO A 70 -3.95 10.64 -13.47
C PRO A 70 -4.62 10.24 -12.15
N ASP A 71 -5.76 9.53 -12.20
CA ASP A 71 -6.50 9.12 -10.99
C ASP A 71 -5.76 8.03 -10.22
N GLN A 72 -5.19 7.05 -10.94
CA GLN A 72 -4.39 5.99 -10.35
C GLN A 72 -3.08 6.54 -9.76
N LEU A 73 -2.46 7.50 -10.44
CA LEU A 73 -1.25 8.16 -9.97
C LEU A 73 -1.54 8.91 -8.66
N MET A 74 -2.60 9.71 -8.62
CA MET A 74 -3.03 10.41 -7.41
C MET A 74 -3.28 9.43 -6.25
N ALA A 75 -4.01 8.34 -6.52
CA ALA A 75 -4.28 7.30 -5.53
C ALA A 75 -3.00 6.56 -5.07
N ALA A 76 -2.00 6.39 -5.93
CA ALA A 76 -0.75 5.73 -5.57
C ALA A 76 0.21 6.64 -4.79
N THR A 77 0.24 7.94 -5.09
CA THR A 77 1.23 8.87 -4.53
C THR A 77 0.76 9.63 -3.28
N THR A 78 -0.53 9.58 -2.94
CA THR A 78 -1.04 10.21 -1.71
C THR A 78 -0.64 9.41 -0.48
N ILE A 79 0.47 9.74 0.18
CA ILE A 79 0.98 8.98 1.35
C ILE A 79 0.15 9.29 2.61
N ASP A 80 -0.03 10.56 2.90
CA ASP A 80 -0.63 11.02 4.16
C ASP A 80 -2.15 11.06 4.11
N GLY A 81 -2.76 10.86 5.28
CA GLY A 81 -4.20 10.94 5.46
C GLY A 81 -4.99 9.70 5.00
N LYS A 82 -6.31 9.82 5.03
CA LYS A 82 -7.25 8.75 4.67
C LYS A 82 -7.65 8.90 3.21
N VAL A 83 -7.49 7.84 2.43
CA VAL A 83 -7.83 7.83 0.99
C VAL A 83 -8.87 6.76 0.72
N LEU A 84 -9.96 7.15 0.04
CA LEU A 84 -10.98 6.23 -0.48
C LEU A 84 -10.89 6.22 -2.01
N VAL A 85 -10.66 5.05 -2.60
CA VAL A 85 -10.60 4.87 -4.05
C VAL A 85 -11.82 4.06 -4.49
N ILE A 86 -12.70 4.70 -5.28
CA ILE A 86 -13.87 4.05 -5.87
C ILE A 86 -13.51 3.61 -7.29
N ALA A 87 -13.63 2.31 -7.58
CA ALA A 87 -13.03 1.73 -8.78
C ALA A 87 -13.87 0.58 -9.35
N GLY A 88 -14.36 0.78 -10.58
CA GLY A 88 -15.14 -0.21 -11.33
C GLY A 88 -14.36 -1.47 -11.73
N ALA A 89 -15.04 -2.45 -12.31
CA ALA A 89 -14.36 -3.61 -12.90
C ALA A 89 -13.37 -3.17 -13.98
N GLY A 90 -12.19 -3.81 -14.06
CA GLY A 90 -11.17 -3.49 -15.06
C GLY A 90 -10.42 -2.17 -14.88
N SER A 91 -10.75 -1.32 -13.89
CA SER A 91 -10.15 0.02 -13.73
C SER A 91 -8.71 0.02 -13.17
N GLY A 92 -8.06 -1.14 -13.05
CA GLY A 92 -6.68 -1.25 -12.57
C GLY A 92 -6.46 -1.19 -11.05
N LYS A 93 -7.47 -1.51 -10.23
CA LYS A 93 -7.37 -1.53 -8.74
C LYS A 93 -6.08 -2.17 -8.21
N THR A 94 -5.77 -3.37 -8.68
CA THR A 94 -4.56 -4.11 -8.28
C THR A 94 -3.30 -3.37 -8.71
N LYS A 95 -3.29 -2.79 -9.93
CA LYS A 95 -2.16 -1.97 -10.42
C LYS A 95 -1.96 -0.77 -9.48
N THR A 96 -3.01 -0.04 -9.16
CA THR A 96 -2.94 1.11 -8.23
C THR A 96 -2.37 0.71 -6.87
N LEU A 97 -2.83 -0.40 -6.27
CA LEU A 97 -2.32 -0.86 -4.96
C LEU A 97 -0.86 -1.32 -5.02
N THR A 98 -0.45 -2.01 -6.10
CA THR A 98 0.95 -2.39 -6.33
C THR A 98 1.85 -1.18 -6.39
N TYR A 99 1.49 -0.19 -7.22
CA TYR A 99 2.28 1.03 -7.37
C TYR A 99 2.26 1.88 -6.10
N ARG A 100 1.14 1.94 -5.37
CA ARG A 100 1.09 2.59 -4.04
C ARG A 100 2.06 1.94 -3.06
N THR A 101 2.10 0.61 -3.02
CA THR A 101 3.01 -0.14 -2.14
C THR A 101 4.47 0.15 -2.49
N SER A 102 4.80 0.14 -3.78
CA SER A 102 6.13 0.54 -4.29
C SER A 102 6.46 1.97 -3.88
N TYR A 103 5.53 2.91 -4.09
CA TYR A 103 5.74 4.32 -3.80
C TYR A 103 6.01 4.57 -2.31
N LEU A 104 5.27 3.90 -1.40
CA LEU A 104 5.53 3.99 0.04
C LEU A 104 6.94 3.51 0.39
N LEU A 105 7.38 2.39 -0.18
CA LEU A 105 8.72 1.83 0.05
C LEU A 105 9.82 2.75 -0.48
N GLU A 106 9.67 3.32 -1.67
CA GLU A 106 10.60 4.30 -2.22
C GLU A 106 10.58 5.62 -1.44
N ASN A 107 9.50 5.93 -0.71
CA ASN A 107 9.42 7.07 0.22
C ASN A 107 9.91 6.75 1.63
N GLY A 108 10.59 5.61 1.82
CA GLY A 108 11.26 5.27 3.06
C GLY A 108 10.33 4.73 4.16
N VAL A 109 9.07 4.44 3.82
CA VAL A 109 8.15 3.75 4.75
C VAL A 109 8.70 2.36 5.00
N SER A 110 8.87 2.00 6.29
CA SER A 110 9.40 0.70 6.63
C SER A 110 8.44 -0.38 6.17
N PRO A 111 8.90 -1.48 5.55
CA PRO A 111 8.04 -2.60 5.20
C PRO A 111 7.18 -3.11 6.37
N LYS A 112 7.68 -3.04 7.61
CA LYS A 112 6.97 -3.44 8.83
C LYS A 112 5.80 -2.54 9.20
N GLU A 113 5.77 -1.32 8.68
CA GLU A 113 4.71 -0.32 8.88
C GLU A 113 3.60 -0.44 7.83
N ILE A 114 3.76 -1.33 6.84
CA ILE A 114 2.79 -1.57 5.78
C ILE A 114 1.97 -2.81 6.09
N LEU A 115 0.65 -2.61 6.21
CA LEU A 115 -0.36 -3.66 6.31
C LEU A 115 -1.20 -3.71 5.03
N LEU A 116 -1.18 -4.85 4.34
CA LEU A 116 -1.93 -5.09 3.12
C LEU A 116 -2.96 -6.20 3.32
N LEU A 117 -4.25 -5.83 3.33
CA LEU A 117 -5.36 -6.75 3.53
C LEU A 117 -6.20 -6.91 2.28
N THR A 118 -6.54 -8.15 1.93
CA THR A 118 -7.50 -8.46 0.85
C THR A 118 -8.41 -9.62 1.26
N PHE A 119 -9.41 -9.94 0.44
CA PHE A 119 -10.31 -11.07 0.72
C PHE A 119 -9.66 -12.43 0.45
N THR A 120 -8.61 -12.50 -0.38
CA THR A 120 -7.95 -13.77 -0.73
C THR A 120 -6.45 -13.71 -0.49
N ARG A 121 -5.87 -14.80 0.04
CA ARG A 121 -4.42 -14.87 0.25
C ARG A 121 -3.64 -14.65 -1.04
N LYS A 122 -4.15 -15.18 -2.15
CA LYS A 122 -3.55 -15.02 -3.49
C LYS A 122 -3.45 -13.55 -3.89
N ALA A 123 -4.52 -12.78 -3.76
CA ALA A 123 -4.52 -11.36 -4.14
C ALA A 123 -3.56 -10.53 -3.27
N ALA A 124 -3.52 -10.80 -1.96
CA ALA A 124 -2.59 -10.10 -1.07
C ALA A 124 -1.12 -10.37 -1.44
N ASN A 125 -0.76 -11.64 -1.65
CA ASN A 125 0.59 -12.01 -2.04
C ASN A 125 0.94 -11.48 -3.44
N GLU A 126 0.00 -11.55 -4.38
CA GLU A 126 0.20 -11.02 -5.72
C GLU A 126 0.53 -9.52 -5.73
N ILE A 127 -0.15 -8.70 -4.93
CA ILE A 127 0.16 -7.26 -4.85
C ILE A 127 1.57 -7.04 -4.28
N LYS A 128 1.92 -7.74 -3.21
CA LYS A 128 3.24 -7.69 -2.56
C LYS A 128 4.36 -8.12 -3.51
N ASP A 129 4.18 -9.25 -4.19
CA ASP A 129 5.17 -9.81 -5.11
C ASP A 129 5.34 -8.92 -6.34
N ARG A 130 4.26 -8.37 -6.89
CA ARG A 130 4.34 -7.40 -8.00
C ARG A 130 5.06 -6.12 -7.59
N ALA A 131 4.83 -5.60 -6.38
CA ALA A 131 5.52 -4.40 -5.89
C ALA A 131 7.02 -4.67 -5.73
N LYS A 132 7.38 -5.85 -5.21
CA LYS A 132 8.77 -6.31 -5.14
C LYS A 132 9.41 -6.40 -6.52
N SER A 133 8.76 -7.05 -7.49
CA SER A 133 9.27 -7.19 -8.85
C SER A 133 9.46 -5.84 -9.54
N LEU A 134 8.51 -4.92 -9.36
CA LEU A 134 8.56 -3.57 -9.92
C LEU A 134 9.82 -2.82 -9.45
N LEU A 135 10.10 -2.88 -8.15
CA LEU A 135 11.28 -2.27 -7.55
C LEU A 135 12.60 -2.94 -7.97
N ALA A 136 12.59 -4.26 -8.20
CA ALA A 136 13.76 -5.01 -8.66
C ALA A 136 14.08 -4.74 -10.14
N SER A 137 13.06 -4.66 -11.01
CA SER A 137 13.25 -4.39 -12.44
C SER A 137 13.79 -2.98 -12.71
N SER A 138 13.46 -2.01 -11.85
CA SER A 138 14.00 -0.67 -11.97
C SER A 138 15.49 -0.57 -11.57
N LEU A 139 16.02 -1.56 -10.84
CA LEU A 139 17.43 -1.63 -10.43
C LEU A 139 18.34 -2.24 -11.50
N SER A 140 17.84 -3.16 -12.32
CA SER A 140 18.65 -3.83 -13.36
C SER A 140 18.97 -2.96 -14.57
N ASN A 141 18.34 -1.78 -14.68
CA ASN A 141 18.51 -0.86 -15.80
C ASN A 141 19.55 0.25 -15.54
N GLN A 142 20.24 0.22 -14.39
CA GLN A 142 21.39 1.10 -14.13
C GLN A 142 22.65 0.26 -13.93
N GLU A 143 23.59 0.40 -14.86
CA GLU A 143 24.95 -0.10 -14.67
C GLU A 143 25.56 0.51 -13.41
N LEU A 144 26.17 -0.37 -12.62
CA LEU A 144 26.92 -0.07 -11.41
C LEU A 144 28.10 0.85 -11.74
N SER A 145 28.03 2.11 -11.32
CA SER A 145 29.22 2.86 -10.95
C SER A 145 29.04 3.44 -9.56
N ASP A 146 29.93 2.98 -8.68
CA ASP A 146 30.34 3.56 -7.41
C ASP A 146 29.55 3.16 -6.15
N ALA A 147 30.31 2.48 -5.27
CA ALA A 147 29.88 1.70 -4.12
C ALA A 147 29.74 2.52 -2.82
N GLU A 148 29.65 3.85 -2.88
CA GLU A 148 29.75 4.70 -1.69
C GLU A 148 28.64 5.75 -1.63
N LEU A 149 27.46 5.38 -1.09
CA LEU A 149 26.43 6.27 -0.51
C LEU A 149 25.35 5.39 0.16
N ALA A 150 25.71 4.75 1.27
CA ALA A 150 25.00 3.63 1.87
C ALA A 150 23.95 3.99 2.95
N GLU A 151 23.09 5.00 2.74
CA GLU A 151 21.99 5.28 3.69
C GLU A 151 20.57 5.25 3.08
N ASP A 152 20.41 5.33 1.76
CA ASP A 152 19.09 5.27 1.08
C ASP A 152 18.95 4.00 0.23
N LYS A 153 19.30 2.85 0.81
CA LYS A 153 19.12 1.55 0.14
C LYS A 153 17.67 1.09 0.30
N LEU A 154 16.99 0.96 -0.84
CA LEU A 154 15.72 0.25 -0.96
C LEU A 154 15.76 -1.06 -0.13
N PRO A 155 14.69 -1.39 0.62
CA PRO A 155 14.67 -2.58 1.46
C PRO A 155 15.06 -3.82 0.65
N THR A 156 16.02 -4.58 1.19
CA THR A 156 16.42 -5.87 0.62
C THR A 156 15.22 -6.79 0.44
N ASP A 157 15.33 -7.78 -0.44
CA ASP A 157 14.31 -8.83 -0.63
C ASP A 157 13.80 -9.42 0.69
N LYS A 158 14.69 -9.59 1.66
CA LYS A 158 14.37 -10.08 3.01
C LYS A 158 13.56 -9.06 3.83
N ALA A 159 13.85 -7.77 3.68
CA ALA A 159 13.09 -6.69 4.31
C ALA A 159 11.70 -6.54 3.68
N LEU A 160 11.55 -6.71 2.36
CA LEU A 160 10.25 -6.70 1.68
C LEU A 160 9.33 -7.84 2.14
N ASN A 161 9.91 -8.99 2.52
CA ASN A 161 9.13 -10.08 3.13
C ASN A 161 8.46 -9.68 4.45
N SER A 162 8.93 -8.63 5.12
CA SER A 162 8.34 -8.14 6.37
C SER A 162 7.10 -7.24 6.20
N ILE A 163 6.68 -6.95 4.95
CA ILE A 163 5.33 -6.42 4.69
C ILE A 163 4.31 -7.43 5.20
N THR A 164 3.44 -6.98 6.10
CA THR A 164 2.34 -7.81 6.60
C THR A 164 1.26 -7.83 5.53
N SER A 165 1.15 -8.94 4.82
CA SER A 165 0.16 -9.13 3.75
C SER A 165 -0.69 -10.37 4.01
N GLY A 166 -2.00 -10.29 3.81
CA GLY A 166 -2.87 -11.45 3.94
C GLY A 166 -4.34 -11.12 3.89
N THR A 167 -5.14 -12.01 4.48
CA THR A 167 -6.58 -11.78 4.64
C THR A 167 -6.90 -11.19 6.00
N PHE A 168 -8.08 -10.60 6.13
CA PHE A 168 -8.63 -10.17 7.42
C PHE A 168 -8.58 -11.29 8.45
N HIS A 169 -9.03 -12.50 8.08
CA HIS A 169 -8.98 -13.67 8.95
C HIS A 169 -7.56 -14.00 9.44
N SER A 170 -6.57 -14.03 8.53
CA SER A 170 -5.18 -14.31 8.91
C SER A 170 -4.62 -13.23 9.84
N PHE A 171 -4.91 -11.97 9.57
CA PHE A 171 -4.47 -10.84 10.39
C PHE A 171 -5.11 -10.84 11.79
N CYS A 172 -6.43 -11.04 11.87
CA CYS A 172 -7.13 -11.16 13.15
C CYS A 172 -6.63 -12.35 13.96
N ASN A 173 -6.41 -13.51 13.33
CA ASN A 173 -5.86 -14.69 14.01
C ASN A 173 -4.44 -14.43 14.53
N MET A 174 -3.60 -13.72 13.78
CA MET A 174 -2.27 -13.30 14.24
C MET A 174 -2.37 -12.42 15.50
N LEU A 175 -3.23 -11.39 15.46
CA LEU A 175 -3.45 -10.49 16.60
C LEU A 175 -4.00 -11.24 17.82
N LEU A 176 -5.04 -12.07 17.63
CA LEU A 176 -5.65 -12.84 18.70
C LEU A 176 -4.65 -13.78 19.36
N ARG A 177 -3.75 -14.42 18.59
CA ARG A 177 -2.71 -15.27 19.17
C ARG A 177 -1.69 -14.46 19.96
N GLN A 178 -1.23 -13.34 19.40
CA GLN A 178 -0.26 -12.44 20.04
C GLN A 178 -0.78 -11.86 21.36
N TYR A 179 -2.06 -11.47 21.40
CA TYR A 179 -2.67 -10.78 22.54
C TYR A 179 -3.64 -11.66 23.35
N SER A 180 -3.68 -12.96 23.09
CA SER A 180 -4.59 -13.93 23.72
C SER A 180 -4.57 -13.89 25.26
N GLY A 181 -3.38 -13.67 25.85
CA GLY A 181 -3.22 -13.56 27.30
C GLY A 181 -4.03 -12.42 27.92
N LEU A 182 -4.25 -11.32 27.21
CA LEU A 182 -5.08 -10.20 27.68
C LEU A 182 -6.56 -10.56 27.74
N LEU A 183 -6.98 -11.55 26.95
CA LEU A 183 -8.37 -12.03 26.89
C LEU A 183 -8.61 -13.24 27.79
N GLY A 184 -7.57 -13.76 28.46
CA GLY A 184 -7.67 -15.01 29.21
C GLY A 184 -7.89 -16.25 28.34
N ILE A 185 -7.58 -16.16 27.04
CA ILE A 185 -7.74 -17.26 26.08
C ILE A 185 -6.37 -17.91 25.85
N ASN A 186 -6.33 -19.23 25.66
CA ASN A 186 -5.10 -19.92 25.30
C ASN A 186 -4.66 -19.53 23.87
N PRO A 187 -3.40 -19.10 23.62
CA PRO A 187 -2.90 -18.77 22.28
C PRO A 187 -2.97 -19.93 21.27
N ARG A 188 -3.14 -21.17 21.75
CA ARG A 188 -3.33 -22.38 20.94
C ARG A 188 -4.82 -22.73 20.74
N PHE A 189 -5.71 -21.74 20.79
CA PHE A 189 -7.12 -21.95 20.47
C PHE A 189 -7.31 -22.53 19.06
N THR A 190 -8.30 -23.41 18.96
CA THR A 190 -8.77 -23.99 17.69
C THR A 190 -9.73 -23.01 17.02
N ILE A 191 -9.67 -22.95 15.70
CA ILE A 191 -10.66 -22.23 14.88
C ILE A 191 -11.64 -23.29 14.40
N LEU A 192 -12.91 -23.16 14.78
CA LEU A 192 -13.96 -24.07 14.30
C LEU A 192 -14.16 -23.83 12.80
N ASP A 193 -14.17 -24.91 12.03
CA ASP A 193 -14.67 -24.84 10.66
C ASP A 193 -16.21 -24.89 10.65
N THR A 194 -16.81 -24.88 9.46
CA THR A 194 -18.26 -24.92 9.31
C THR A 194 -18.86 -26.21 9.90
N GLY A 195 -18.20 -27.36 9.71
CA GLY A 195 -18.68 -28.64 10.21
C GLY A 195 -18.61 -28.73 11.73
N ASP A 196 -17.48 -28.32 12.31
CA ASP A 196 -17.31 -28.25 13.77
C ASP A 196 -18.33 -27.28 14.39
N SER A 197 -18.60 -26.15 13.74
CA SER A 197 -19.58 -25.16 14.19
C SER A 197 -21.00 -25.73 14.15
N GLU A 198 -21.36 -26.45 13.09
CA GLU A 198 -22.64 -27.16 12.97
C GLU A 198 -22.82 -28.19 14.10
N ASP A 199 -21.80 -29.00 14.35
CA ASP A 199 -21.84 -30.04 15.38
C ASP A 199 -21.92 -29.44 16.79
N ALA A 200 -21.22 -28.34 17.05
CA ALA A 200 -21.29 -27.61 18.31
C ALA A 200 -22.71 -27.04 18.55
N ILE A 201 -23.34 -26.47 17.53
CA ILE A 201 -24.72 -25.95 17.60
C ILE A 201 -25.71 -27.09 17.86
N ASP A 202 -25.58 -28.20 17.15
CA ASP A 202 -26.45 -29.39 17.34
C ASP A 202 -26.31 -29.98 18.74
N LEU A 203 -25.09 -29.99 19.31
CA LEU A 203 -24.85 -30.43 20.68
C LEU A 203 -25.58 -29.54 21.69
N VAL A 204 -25.42 -28.21 21.58
CA VAL A 204 -26.11 -27.23 22.45
C VAL A 204 -27.63 -27.37 22.32
N HIS A 205 -28.14 -27.60 21.11
CA HIS A 205 -29.57 -27.80 20.87
C HIS A 205 -30.12 -29.01 21.65
N LYS A 206 -29.40 -30.15 21.61
CA LYS A 206 -29.76 -31.37 22.34
C LYS A 206 -29.71 -31.18 23.86
N GLU A 207 -28.66 -30.54 24.37
CA GLU A 207 -28.47 -30.32 25.81
C GLU A 207 -29.52 -29.38 26.41
N LYS A 208 -29.89 -28.31 25.70
CA LYS A 208 -30.84 -27.31 26.18
C LYS A 208 -32.30 -27.77 26.20
N LYS A 209 -32.60 -29.01 25.76
CA LYS A 209 -33.95 -29.59 25.69
C LYS A 209 -34.98 -28.61 25.09
N TYR A 210 -34.61 -27.85 24.06
CA TYR A 210 -35.55 -26.97 23.40
C TYR A 210 -36.76 -27.81 22.94
N PRO A 211 -38.00 -27.35 23.19
CA PRO A 211 -39.18 -28.14 22.88
C PRO A 211 -39.17 -28.50 21.39
N ALA A 212 -39.07 -29.80 21.12
CA ALA A 212 -39.21 -30.31 19.78
C ALA A 212 -40.65 -29.99 19.34
N GLN A 213 -40.78 -29.03 18.41
CA GLN A 213 -42.02 -28.65 17.73
C GLN A 213 -42.92 -27.63 18.47
N THR A 214 -42.59 -26.35 18.32
CA THR A 214 -43.59 -25.35 17.97
C THR A 214 -43.38 -25.02 16.48
N LYS A 215 -44.34 -25.40 15.62
CA LYS A 215 -44.25 -25.26 14.15
C LYS A 215 -43.97 -23.83 13.65
N ALA A 216 -44.04 -22.83 14.53
CA ALA A 216 -43.74 -21.43 14.22
C ALA A 216 -42.30 -20.98 14.54
N GLN A 217 -41.51 -21.74 15.32
CA GLN A 217 -40.14 -21.38 15.75
C GLN A 217 -39.23 -22.62 15.86
N ALA A 218 -39.17 -23.45 14.81
CA ALA A 218 -38.22 -24.55 14.79
C ALA A 218 -36.79 -24.02 14.64
N PHE A 219 -35.92 -24.36 15.60
CA PHE A 219 -34.50 -24.04 15.53
C PHE A 219 -33.87 -24.65 14.26
N PRO A 220 -33.02 -23.94 13.50
CA PRO A 220 -32.48 -24.43 12.23
C PRO A 220 -31.72 -25.74 12.42
N ARG A 221 -32.08 -26.77 11.64
CA ARG A 221 -31.35 -28.05 11.62
C ARG A 221 -30.00 -27.87 10.92
N LYS A 222 -29.00 -28.71 11.26
CA LYS A 222 -27.66 -28.83 10.65
C LYS A 222 -27.53 -28.30 9.20
N LYS A 223 -28.26 -28.91 8.26
CA LYS A 223 -28.21 -28.55 6.82
C LYS A 223 -28.70 -27.13 6.47
N ASN A 224 -29.51 -26.51 7.33
CA ASN A 224 -30.11 -25.19 7.09
C ASN A 224 -29.33 -24.07 7.77
N ALA A 225 -28.52 -24.36 8.81
CA ALA A 225 -27.74 -23.36 9.53
C ALA A 225 -26.59 -22.79 8.67
N ALA A 226 -25.89 -23.63 7.91
CA ALA A 226 -24.82 -23.19 6.99
C ALA A 226 -25.32 -22.30 5.83
N LYS A 227 -26.61 -22.38 5.49
CA LYS A 227 -27.19 -21.57 4.41
C LYS A 227 -27.26 -20.08 4.75
N TYR A 228 -27.31 -19.72 6.04
CA TYR A 228 -27.36 -18.34 6.49
C TYR A 228 -25.98 -17.65 6.57
N HIS A 229 -24.89 -18.34 6.24
CA HIS A 229 -23.52 -17.81 6.31
C HIS A 229 -22.91 -17.46 4.94
N LEU A 230 -23.71 -17.52 3.85
CA LEU A 230 -23.27 -17.22 2.48
C LEU A 230 -23.85 -15.93 1.89
N ASP A 231 -24.65 -15.17 2.64
CA ASP A 231 -25.33 -13.95 2.18
C ASP A 231 -24.79 -12.64 2.83
N VAL A 232 -23.48 -12.54 3.09
CA VAL A 232 -22.81 -11.27 3.47
C VAL A 232 -21.51 -11.07 2.69
#